data_AF-A0A3S3IIW8-F1
#
_entry.id   AF-A0A3S3IIW8-F1
#
_cell.length_a   1.000
_cell.length_b   1.000
_cell.length_c   1.000
_cell.angle_alpha   90.00
_cell.angle_beta   90.00
_cell.angle_gamma   90.00
#
_symmetry.space_group_name_H-M   'P 1'
#
loop_
_entity.id
_entity.type
_entity.pdbx_description
1 polymer ?
#
loop_
_entity_poly.entity_id
_entity_poly.type
_entity_poly.pdbx_seq_one_letter_code
_entity_poly.pdbx_strand_id
1 'polypeptide(L)'
;MRAIAFFAGVLVATPSMAEQLVFYTADFPDATSVQLSVQSNSVSQDGDYDFDVAIGLVETDASGAVRYEDTGKHRARVRCNYPAYVGVGARKYPMALPLNRSTHDDWKESLWIAFCAAPSS
;
A
#
# COMPACT_ATOMS: atom_id res chain seq x y z
N MET A 1 -37.13 -48.31 -13.68
CA MET A 1 -36.02 -47.51 -14.24
C MET A 1 -35.90 -46.24 -13.41
N ARG A 2 -34.82 -46.06 -12.64
CA ARG A 2 -34.61 -44.87 -11.79
C ARG A 2 -33.64 -43.93 -12.50
N ALA A 3 -34.12 -42.76 -12.93
CA ALA A 3 -33.30 -41.74 -13.55
C ALA A 3 -32.60 -40.92 -12.46
N ILE A 4 -31.27 -40.86 -12.50
CA ILE A 4 -30.45 -39.99 -11.66
C ILE A 4 -30.14 -38.76 -12.50
N ALA A 5 -30.71 -37.62 -12.12
CA ALA A 5 -30.38 -36.34 -12.73
C ALA A 5 -29.13 -35.78 -12.06
N PHE A 6 -28.05 -35.61 -12.84
CA PHE A 6 -26.85 -34.91 -12.40
C PHE A 6 -27.03 -33.41 -12.64
N PHE A 7 -27.19 -32.63 -11.58
CA PHE A 7 -27.11 -31.17 -11.64
C PHE A 7 -25.64 -30.76 -11.64
N ALA A 8 -25.12 -30.37 -12.80
CA ALA A 8 -23.81 -29.73 -12.90
C ALA A 8 -23.96 -28.26 -12.45
N GLY A 9 -23.57 -27.97 -11.21
CA GLY A 9 -23.45 -26.60 -10.71
C GLY A 9 -22.17 -25.95 -11.23
N VAL A 10 -22.29 -24.87 -12.00
CA VAL A 10 -21.15 -24.01 -12.35
C VAL A 10 -20.80 -23.19 -11.12
N LEU A 11 -19.66 -23.47 -10.50
CA LEU A 11 -19.08 -22.64 -9.45
C LEU A 11 -18.48 -21.38 -10.10
N VAL A 12 -19.14 -20.23 -9.92
CA VAL A 12 -18.56 -18.93 -10.26
C VAL A 12 -17.55 -18.60 -9.16
N ALA A 13 -16.27 -18.72 -9.46
CA ALA A 13 -15.21 -18.23 -8.60
C ALA A 13 -15.26 -16.69 -8.61
N THR A 14 -15.58 -16.08 -7.48
CA THR A 14 -15.36 -14.64 -7.29
C THR A 14 -13.84 -14.41 -7.26
N PRO A 15 -13.30 -13.47 -8.05
CA PRO A 15 -11.90 -13.11 -7.91
C PRO A 15 -11.70 -12.56 -6.49
N SER A 16 -10.93 -13.28 -5.68
CA SER A 16 -10.34 -12.71 -4.46
C SER A 16 -9.39 -11.61 -4.93
N MET A 17 -9.79 -10.35 -4.77
CA MET A 17 -8.83 -9.26 -4.77
C MET A 17 -7.89 -9.56 -3.61
N ALA A 18 -6.64 -9.89 -3.90
CA ALA A 18 -5.62 -9.99 -2.88
C ALA A 18 -5.67 -8.67 -2.08
N GLU A 19 -5.77 -8.78 -0.76
CA GLU A 19 -5.90 -7.63 0.13
C GLU A 19 -4.66 -6.74 -0.07
N GLN A 20 -4.86 -5.60 -0.72
CA GLN A 20 -3.77 -4.70 -1.06
C GLN A 20 -3.32 -4.03 0.24
N LEU A 21 -2.03 -4.12 0.59
CA LEU A 21 -1.53 -3.58 1.85
C LEU A 21 -1.70 -2.05 1.87
N VAL A 22 -2.72 -1.57 2.59
CA VAL A 22 -2.91 -0.15 2.89
C VAL A 22 -1.94 0.21 4.01
N PHE A 23 -1.04 1.15 3.74
CA PHE A 23 -0.03 1.58 4.70
C PHE A 23 -0.28 2.98 5.25
N TYR A 24 -1.20 3.74 4.64
CA TYR A 24 -1.53 5.09 5.06
C TYR A 24 -2.97 5.43 4.70
N THR A 25 -3.66 6.13 5.61
CA THR A 25 -4.99 6.69 5.41
C THR A 25 -4.98 8.12 5.93
N ALA A 26 -5.48 9.05 5.12
CA ALA A 26 -5.76 10.42 5.54
C ALA A 26 -7.27 10.67 5.48
N ASP A 27 -7.85 11.12 6.59
CA ASP A 27 -9.27 11.48 6.70
C ASP A 27 -9.46 13.00 6.62
N PHE A 28 -10.46 13.44 5.86
CA PHE A 28 -10.74 14.85 5.64
C PHE A 28 -12.04 15.30 6.32
N PRO A 29 -12.22 16.61 6.60
CA PRO A 29 -13.40 17.12 7.31
C PRO A 29 -14.75 16.88 6.60
N ASP A 30 -14.75 16.63 5.30
CA ASP A 30 -15.94 16.28 4.52
C ASP A 30 -16.26 14.77 4.55
N ALA A 31 -15.59 14.03 5.44
CA ALA A 31 -15.67 12.58 5.58
C ALA A 31 -15.26 11.81 4.32
N THR A 32 -14.46 12.43 3.45
CA THR A 32 -13.67 11.68 2.47
C THR A 32 -12.41 11.13 3.12
N SER A 33 -11.92 10.01 2.59
CA SER A 33 -10.65 9.43 3.01
C SER A 33 -9.79 9.13 1.78
N VAL A 34 -8.49 9.37 1.88
CA VAL A 34 -7.50 8.98 0.88
C VAL A 34 -6.61 7.89 1.47
N GLN A 35 -6.57 6.75 0.80
CA GLN A 35 -5.76 5.60 1.18
C GLN A 35 -4.61 5.41 0.20
N LEU A 36 -3.44 5.08 0.74
CA LEU A 36 -2.29 4.66 -0.05
C LEU A 36 -1.99 3.20 0.21
N SER A 37 -1.85 2.44 -0.87
CA SER A 37 -1.63 0.99 -0.84
C SER A 37 -0.38 0.59 -1.61
N VAL A 38 0.22 -0.55 -1.24
CA VAL A 38 1.29 -1.16 -2.03
C VAL A 38 0.68 -1.98 -3.15
N GLN A 39 0.82 -1.52 -4.40
CA GLN A 39 0.38 -2.27 -5.58
C GLN A 39 1.36 -3.40 -5.95
N SER A 40 2.66 -3.14 -5.79
CA SER A 40 3.72 -4.12 -5.99
C SER A 40 4.99 -3.68 -5.29
N ASN A 41 5.86 -4.62 -4.95
CA ASN A 41 7.20 -4.32 -4.46
C ASN A 41 8.23 -5.36 -4.95
N SER A 42 9.50 -4.99 -4.91
CA SER A 42 10.63 -5.88 -5.14
C SER A 42 11.85 -5.41 -4.36
N VAL A 43 12.83 -6.29 -4.17
CA VAL A 43 14.17 -5.88 -3.72
C VAL A 43 14.77 -4.93 -4.76
N SER A 44 15.34 -3.82 -4.32
CA SER A 44 15.91 -2.84 -5.24
C SER A 44 17.20 -3.38 -5.88
N GLN A 45 17.40 -3.08 -7.16
CA GLN A 45 18.67 -3.33 -7.85
C GLN A 45 19.65 -2.15 -7.70
N ASP A 46 19.16 -1.01 -7.21
CA ASP A 46 19.97 0.14 -6.85
C ASP A 46 20.48 -0.06 -5.42
N GLY A 47 21.80 -0.22 -5.25
CA GLY A 47 22.42 -0.49 -3.93
C GLY A 47 22.24 0.62 -2.90
N ASP A 48 21.72 1.79 -3.30
CA ASP A 48 21.30 2.83 -2.37
C ASP A 48 20.00 2.49 -1.63
N TYR A 49 19.20 1.54 -2.12
CA TYR A 49 17.86 1.22 -1.62
C TYR A 49 17.70 -0.26 -1.32
N ASP A 50 16.79 -0.59 -0.40
CA ASP A 50 16.44 -1.97 -0.05
C ASP A 50 15.24 -2.47 -0.86
N PHE A 51 14.24 -1.59 -1.11
CA PHE A 51 13.02 -1.94 -1.83
C PHE A 51 12.64 -0.91 -2.90
N ASP A 52 12.12 -1.40 -4.03
CA ASP A 52 11.35 -0.61 -5.00
C ASP A 52 9.86 -0.89 -4.78
N VAL A 53 9.03 0.15 -4.73
CA VAL A 53 7.62 0.06 -4.39
C VAL A 53 6.77 0.83 -5.41
N ALA A 54 5.69 0.21 -5.88
CA ALA A 54 4.62 0.90 -6.60
C ALA A 54 3.45 1.16 -5.65
N ILE A 55 3.04 2.42 -5.57
CA ILE A 55 2.00 2.91 -4.66
C ILE A 55 0.74 3.19 -5.46
N GLY A 56 -0.39 2.76 -4.92
CA GLY A 56 -1.73 3.09 -5.38
C GLY A 56 -2.37 4.12 -4.48
N LEU A 57 -3.34 4.85 -5.03
CA LEU A 57 -4.15 5.82 -4.30
C LEU A 57 -5.63 5.55 -4.58
N VAL A 58 -6.42 5.47 -3.52
CA VAL A 58 -7.88 5.37 -3.60
C VAL A 58 -8.49 6.46 -2.73
N GLU A 59 -9.49 7.16 -3.24
CA GLU A 59 -10.33 8.06 -2.48
C GLU A 59 -11.71 7.43 -2.26
N THR A 60 -12.19 7.44 -1.02
CA THR A 60 -13.52 6.96 -0.64
C THR A 60 -14.37 8.09 -0.07
N ASP A 61 -15.68 8.01 -0.27
CA ASP A 61 -16.64 8.88 0.39
C ASP A 61 -16.96 8.42 1.83
N ALA A 62 -17.86 9.17 2.50
CA ALA A 62 -18.29 8.89 3.87
C ALA A 62 -18.98 7.53 4.06
N SER A 63 -19.43 6.88 2.98
CA SER A 63 -20.00 5.53 3.01
C SER A 63 -18.95 4.44 2.79
N GLY A 64 -17.69 4.83 2.53
CA GLY A 64 -16.62 3.94 2.11
C GLY A 64 -16.66 3.57 0.62
N ALA A 65 -17.54 4.20 -0.17
CA ALA A 65 -17.61 3.94 -1.60
C ALA A 65 -16.46 4.64 -2.33
N VAL A 66 -15.80 3.92 -3.25
CA VAL A 66 -14.70 4.47 -4.06
C VAL A 66 -15.24 5.58 -4.96
N ARG A 67 -14.71 6.80 -4.77
CA ARG A 67 -14.99 7.96 -5.63
C ARG A 67 -13.96 8.09 -6.75
N TYR A 68 -12.72 7.76 -6.43
CA TYR A 68 -11.59 7.88 -7.33
C TYR A 68 -10.57 6.78 -7.04
N GLU A 69 -10.07 6.17 -8.11
CA GLU A 69 -8.97 5.22 -8.06
C GLU A 69 -7.88 5.72 -9.01
N ASP A 70 -6.71 5.98 -8.46
CA ASP A 70 -5.57 6.40 -9.24
C ASP A 70 -4.95 5.18 -9.94
N THR A 71 -5.01 5.19 -11.26
CA THR A 71 -4.36 4.18 -12.10
C THR A 71 -2.86 4.44 -12.31
N GLY A 72 -2.37 5.57 -11.79
CA GLY A 72 -0.96 5.93 -11.75
C GLY A 72 -0.15 4.98 -10.86
N LYS A 73 0.81 4.27 -11.47
CA LYS A 73 1.77 3.44 -10.73
C LYS A 73 2.89 4.32 -10.17
N HIS A 74 2.64 4.96 -9.03
CA HIS A 74 3.60 5.87 -8.40
C HIS A 74 4.78 5.11 -7.82
N ARG A 75 6.00 5.39 -8.31
CA ARG A 75 7.20 4.69 -7.86
C ARG A 75 7.85 5.39 -6.68
N ALA A 76 8.08 4.64 -5.62
CA ALA A 76 8.91 5.01 -4.49
C ALA A 76 10.00 3.96 -4.28
N ARG A 77 11.06 4.35 -3.57
CA ARG A 77 12.14 3.45 -3.17
C ARG A 77 12.43 3.64 -1.69
N VAL A 78 12.69 2.56 -0.97
CA VAL A 78 12.83 2.58 0.49
C VAL A 78 14.23 2.11 0.86
N ARG A 79 14.91 2.88 1.71
CA ARG A 79 16.15 2.47 2.38
C ARG A 79 15.91 2.36 3.88
N CYS A 80 16.04 1.16 4.41
CA CYS A 80 15.87 0.83 5.82
C CYS A 80 17.10 1.18 6.66
N ASN A 81 18.30 0.98 6.12
CA ASN A 81 19.54 1.18 6.85
C ASN A 81 19.96 2.66 6.92
N TYR A 82 20.58 3.06 8.04
CA TYR A 82 21.05 4.44 8.21
C TYR A 82 22.11 4.82 7.16
N PRO A 83 22.03 6.01 6.52
CA PRO A 83 20.95 6.99 6.65
C PRO A 83 19.65 6.47 6.02
N ALA A 84 18.57 6.41 6.80
CA ALA A 84 17.28 5.87 6.35
C ALA A 84 16.50 6.94 5.59
N TYR A 85 15.85 6.58 4.48
CA TYR A 85 15.08 7.51 3.66
C TYR A 85 14.10 6.81 2.71
N VAL A 86 13.11 7.58 2.26
CA VAL A 86 12.24 7.24 1.12
C VAL A 86 12.61 8.11 -0.07
N GLY A 87 12.82 7.49 -1.22
CA GLY A 87 13.04 8.16 -2.51
C GLY A 87 11.77 8.26 -3.33
N VAL A 88 11.47 9.45 -3.86
CA VAL A 88 10.38 9.67 -4.83
C VAL A 88 10.95 10.44 -6.03
N GLY A 89 10.94 9.80 -7.20
CA GLY A 89 11.69 10.29 -8.35
C GLY A 89 13.17 10.50 -8.02
N ALA A 90 13.65 11.74 -8.18
CA ALA A 90 15.03 12.14 -7.87
C ALA A 90 15.24 12.69 -6.45
N ARG A 91 14.18 12.80 -5.63
CA ARG A 91 14.25 13.37 -4.28
C ARG A 91 14.38 12.27 -3.23
N LYS A 92 15.26 12.49 -2.25
CA LYS A 92 15.43 11.64 -1.05
C LYS A 92 14.84 12.36 0.17
N TYR A 93 13.96 11.69 0.91
CA TYR A 93 13.31 12.21 2.12
C TYR A 93 13.82 11.42 3.34
N PRO A 94 14.65 12.02 4.21
CA PRO A 94 15.26 11.32 5.34
C PRO A 94 14.22 10.94 6.40
N MET A 95 14.38 9.74 6.97
CA MET A 95 13.61 9.29 8.13
C MET A 95 14.34 9.72 9.40
N ALA A 96 13.69 10.52 10.25
CA ALA A 96 14.24 10.87 11.55
C ALA A 96 13.93 9.77 12.57
N LEU A 97 14.86 9.51 13.49
CA LEU A 97 14.60 8.61 14.62
C LEU A 97 13.36 9.10 15.41
N PRO A 98 12.47 8.19 15.86
CA PRO A 98 11.15 8.53 16.39
C PRO A 98 11.19 9.10 17.82
N LEU A 99 12.15 9.97 18.13
CA LEU A 99 12.33 10.54 19.47
C LEU A 99 11.41 11.73 19.75
N ASN A 100 10.73 12.31 18.75
CA ASN A 100 9.99 13.57 18.98
C ASN A 100 8.88 13.94 17.97
N ARG A 101 8.31 12.99 17.23
CA ARG A 101 7.31 13.33 16.19
C ARG A 101 5.88 13.01 16.62
N SER A 102 5.07 14.07 16.67
CA SER A 102 3.61 14.04 16.80
C SER A 102 3.00 13.51 15.50
N THR A 103 2.19 12.46 15.63
CA THR A 103 1.32 11.81 14.63
C THR A 103 1.98 11.41 13.30
N HIS A 104 1.83 10.14 12.92
CA HIS A 104 2.37 9.57 11.67
C HIS A 104 1.56 10.05 10.45
N ASP A 105 1.39 11.35 10.31
CA ASP A 105 0.64 11.97 9.21
C ASP A 105 1.50 12.13 7.96
N ASP A 106 2.79 11.77 8.01
CA ASP A 106 3.63 11.68 6.81
C ASP A 106 3.60 10.27 6.22
N TRP A 107 2.91 10.12 5.08
CA TRP A 107 2.83 8.86 4.35
C TRP A 107 4.19 8.23 3.99
N LYS A 108 5.26 9.03 3.86
CA LYS A 108 6.60 8.51 3.57
C LYS A 108 7.16 7.77 4.78
N GLU A 109 6.88 8.27 5.97
CA GLU A 109 7.25 7.59 7.21
C GLU A 109 6.44 6.31 7.40
N SER A 110 5.13 6.35 7.14
CA SER A 110 4.28 5.15 7.20
C SER A 110 4.70 4.09 6.19
N LEU A 111 5.10 4.49 4.97
CA LEU A 111 5.69 3.59 3.98
C LEU A 111 7.00 2.97 4.49
N TRP A 112 7.91 3.78 5.04
CA TRP A 112 9.16 3.28 5.58
C TRP A 112 8.93 2.28 6.72
N ILE A 113 8.03 2.59 7.65
CA ILE A 113 7.64 1.69 8.75
C ILE A 113 7.09 0.36 8.20
N ALA A 114 6.21 0.41 7.19
CA ALA A 114 5.60 -0.77 6.60
C ALA A 114 6.64 -1.78 6.03
N PHE A 115 7.79 -1.30 5.57
CA PHE A 115 8.86 -2.14 5.02
C PHE A 115 10.00 -2.43 5.98
N CYS A 116 10.32 -1.50 6.89
CA CYS A 116 11.55 -1.53 7.69
C CYS A 116 11.32 -1.81 9.17
N ALA A 117 10.09 -1.65 9.68
CA ALA A 117 9.75 -1.91 11.08
C ALA A 117 8.86 -3.16 11.25
N ALA A 118 8.35 -3.74 10.16
CA ALA A 118 7.67 -5.03 10.22
C ALA A 118 8.66 -6.13 10.64
N PRO A 119 8.35 -6.96 11.65
CA PRO A 119 9.24 -8.04 12.06
C PRO A 119 9.45 -9.00 10.90
N SER A 120 10.72 -9.27 10.58
CA SER A 120 11.09 -10.37 9.69
C SER A 120 10.55 -11.67 10.27
N SER A 121 9.76 -12.41 9.50
CA SER A 121 9.30 -13.77 9.86
C SER A 121 10.46 -14.75 9.99
#